data_AF-A0A519DJI3-F1
#
_entry.id   AF-A0A519DJI3-F1
#
_cell.length_a   1.000
_cell.length_b   1.000
_cell.length_c   1.000
_cell.angle_alpha   90.00
_cell.angle_beta   90.00
_cell.angle_gamma   90.00
#
_symmetry.space_group_name_H-M   'P 1'
#
loop_
_entity.id
_entity.type
_entity.pdbx_description
1 polymer ?
#
loop_
_entity_poly.entity_id
_entity_poly.type
_entity_poly.pdbx_seq_one_letter_code
_entity_poly.pdbx_strand_id
1 'polypeptide(L)' 'MPCVLVDYLEDASIELDVWPNCGRDSISKQDVVDAAMAGELMTPKTSRHRFSDHLPPIAVPLSRLILPALPDD' A
#
# COMPACT_ATOMS: atom_id res chain seq x y z
N MET A 1 0.43 3.70 -14.17
CA MET A 1 1.65 3.44 -13.36
C MET A 1 1.70 1.95 -13.14
N PRO A 2 2.85 1.28 -13.26
CA PRO A 2 2.93 -0.13 -12.92
C PRO A 2 2.55 -0.30 -11.45
N CYS A 3 1.46 -1.01 -11.20
CA CYS A 3 1.00 -1.35 -9.87
C CYS A 3 0.64 -2.83 -9.85
N VAL A 4 0.63 -3.39 -8.64
CA VAL A 4 0.01 -4.69 -8.39
C VAL A 4 -1.38 -4.39 -7.84
N LEU A 5 -2.40 -4.78 -8.60
CA LEU A 5 -3.79 -4.70 -8.15
C LEU A 5 -4.07 -5.91 -7.25
N VAL A 6 -4.52 -5.62 -6.04
CA VAL A 6 -4.86 -6.64 -5.05
C VAL A 6 -6.17 -6.24 -4.37
N ASP A 7 -6.93 -7.23 -3.92
CA ASP A 7 -8.04 -6.97 -3.01
C ASP A 7 -7.47 -6.75 -1.60
N TYR A 8 -7.18 -5.49 -1.29
CA TYR A 8 -6.49 -5.19 -0.03
C TYR A 8 -7.24 -5.73 1.19
N LEU A 9 -8.57 -5.65 1.24
CA LEU A 9 -9.35 -6.04 2.41
C LEU A 9 -9.47 -7.55 2.53
N GLU A 10 -9.87 -8.23 1.45
CA GLU A 10 -10.23 -9.65 1.48
C GLU A 10 -9.05 -10.59 1.20
N ASP A 11 -7.94 -10.08 0.65
CA ASP A 11 -6.75 -10.90 0.39
C ASP A 11 -5.97 -11.17 1.68
N ALA A 12 -6.13 -12.40 2.20
CA ALA A 12 -5.45 -12.88 3.39
C ALA A 12 -3.94 -13.06 3.22
N SER A 13 -3.41 -13.08 1.98
CA SER A 13 -1.96 -13.14 1.72
C SER A 13 -1.23 -11.83 2.05
N ILE A 14 -1.99 -10.73 2.15
CA ILE A 14 -1.48 -9.42 2.55
C ILE A 14 -1.61 -9.29 4.06
N GLU A 15 -0.51 -9.53 4.76
CA GLU A 15 -0.44 -9.36 6.19
C GLU A 15 -0.22 -7.89 6.55
N LEU A 16 -0.90 -7.44 7.61
CA LEU A 16 -0.73 -6.12 8.18
C LEU A 16 -0.35 -6.24 9.65
N ASP A 17 0.62 -5.43 10.04
CA ASP A 17 1.15 -5.36 11.40
C ASP A 17 1.58 -3.92 11.71
N VAL A 18 1.89 -3.65 12.96
CA VAL A 18 2.50 -2.38 13.37
C VAL A 18 4.02 -2.43 13.21
N TRP A 19 4.66 -1.28 12.96
CA TRP A 19 6.11 -1.23 13.21
C TRP A 19 6.39 -1.23 14.72
N PRO A 20 7.51 -1.83 15.16
CA PRO A 20 7.97 -1.71 16.53
C PRO A 20 8.08 -0.24 16.95
N ASN A 21 7.61 0.04 18.17
CA ASN A 21 7.66 1.37 18.80
C ASN A 21 6.88 2.48 18.06
N CYS A 22 5.88 2.16 17.24
CA CYS A 22 5.03 3.17 16.59
C CYS A 22 3.96 3.80 17.52
N GLY A 23 3.87 3.34 18.77
CA GLY A 23 2.90 3.81 19.76
C GLY A 23 1.53 3.14 19.68
N ARG A 24 1.41 2.03 18.95
CA ARG A 24 0.21 1.19 18.87
C ARG A 24 0.57 -0.28 19.04
N ASP A 25 -0.34 -1.05 19.63
CA ASP A 25 -0.19 -2.50 19.80
C ASP A 25 -0.68 -3.28 18.57
N SER A 26 -1.65 -2.73 17.85
CA SER A 26 -2.23 -3.35 16.65
C SER A 26 -2.77 -2.30 15.68
N ILE A 27 -3.05 -2.74 14.45
CA ILE A 27 -3.70 -1.96 13.41
C ILE A 27 -4.47 -2.90 12.48
N SER A 28 -5.67 -2.50 12.08
CA SER A 28 -6.49 -3.24 11.11
C SER A 28 -6.34 -2.65 9.70
N LYS A 29 -6.66 -3.44 8.66
CA LYS A 29 -6.68 -2.93 7.29
C LYS A 29 -7.73 -1.84 7.11
N GLN A 30 -8.86 -1.97 7.82
CA GLN A 30 -9.92 -0.97 7.81
C GLN A 30 -9.45 0.35 8.41
N ASP A 31 -8.64 0.33 9.48
CA ASP A 31 -8.09 1.56 10.08
C ASP A 31 -7.28 2.37 9.05
N VAL A 32 -6.52 1.67 8.20
CA VAL A 32 -5.72 2.29 7.13
C VAL A 32 -6.62 2.91 6.06
N VAL A 33 -7.69 2.20 5.67
CA VAL A 33 -8.67 2.70 4.69
C VAL A 33 -9.41 3.92 5.25
N ASP A 34 -9.90 3.85 6.48
CA ASP A 34 -10.65 4.92 7.12
C ASP A 34 -9.82 6.20 7.25
N ALA A 35 -8.55 6.08 7.69
CA ALA A 35 -7.64 7.22 7.75
C ALA A 35 -7.43 7.86 6.36
N ALA A 36 -7.21 7.05 5.33
CA ALA A 36 -7.05 7.54 3.96
C ALA A 36 -8.32 8.24 3.45
N MET A 37 -9.50 7.65 3.69
CA MET A 37 -10.79 8.23 3.30
C MET A 37 -11.12 9.52 4.05
N ALA A 38 -10.63 9.65 5.29
CA ALA A 38 -10.72 10.88 6.08
C ALA A 38 -9.68 11.95 5.67
N GLY A 39 -8.71 11.61 4.82
CA GLY A 39 -7.60 12.50 4.47
C GLY A 39 -6.60 12.69 5.61
N GLU A 40 -6.56 11.77 6.58
CA GLU A 40 -5.70 11.81 7.75
C GLU A 40 -4.44 10.97 7.55
N LEU A 41 -3.32 11.47 8.08
CA LEU A 41 -2.06 10.74 8.09
C LEU A 41 -1.84 10.11 9.46
N MET A 42 -1.57 8.80 9.46
CA MET A 42 -0.99 8.14 10.62
C MET A 42 0.46 8.61 10.82
N THR A 43 1.01 8.40 12.01
CA THR A 43 2.40 8.76 12.28
C THR A 43 3.36 7.96 11.37
N PRO A 44 4.56 8.49 11.06
CA PRO A 44 5.51 7.74 10.25
C PRO A 44 5.79 6.37 10.84
N LYS A 45 5.79 5.34 9.98
CA LYS A 45 5.98 3.94 10.38
C LYS A 45 4.89 3.43 11.33
N THR A 46 3.60 3.76 11.14
CA THR A 46 2.53 3.04 11.86
C THR A 46 2.27 1.67 11.25
N SER A 47 1.92 1.61 9.97
CA SER A 47 1.56 0.37 9.28
C SER A 47 2.75 -0.33 8.62
N ARG A 48 2.81 -1.65 8.72
CA ARG A 48 3.78 -2.51 8.05
C ARG A 48 3.05 -3.62 7.29
N HIS A 49 3.01 -3.49 5.96
CA HIS A 49 2.46 -4.48 5.05
C HIS A 49 3.52 -5.52 4.67
N ARG A 50 3.14 -6.80 4.66
CA ARG A 50 3.95 -7.90 4.12
C ARG A 50 3.18 -8.60 3.00
N PHE A 51 3.85 -8.82 1.89
CA PHE A 51 3.32 -9.55 0.73
C PHE A 51 4.10 -10.85 0.62
N SER A 52 3.41 -11.97 0.43
CA SER A 52 4.04 -13.28 0.20
C SER A 52 4.62 -13.43 -1.20
N ASP A 53 4.16 -12.61 -2.15
CA ASP A 53 4.40 -12.82 -3.57
C ASP A 53 5.66 -12.12 -4.10
N HIS A 54 6.26 -12.73 -5.11
CA HIS A 54 7.34 -12.14 -5.88
C HIS A 54 6.80 -10.97 -6.71
N LEU A 55 7.16 -9.75 -6.33
CA LEU A 55 6.91 -8.57 -7.16
C LEU A 55 7.85 -8.57 -8.38
N PRO A 56 7.34 -8.67 -9.61
CA PRO A 56 8.19 -8.69 -10.80
C PRO A 56 8.98 -7.36 -10.92
N PRO A 57 10.19 -7.38 -11.51
CA PRO A 57 10.96 -6.16 -11.72
C PRO A 57 10.20 -5.19 -12.61
N ILE A 58 10.27 -3.91 -12.24
CA ILE A 58 9.64 -2.83 -12.98
C ILE A 58 10.72 -2.03 -13.68
N ALA A 59 10.63 -1.91 -15.01
CA ALA A 59 11.58 -1.16 -15.84
C ALA A 59 10.88 -0.03 -16.60
N VAL A 60 10.22 0.87 -15.86
CA VAL A 60 9.57 2.05 -16.45
C VAL A 60 10.50 3.26 -16.36
N PRO A 61 10.88 3.90 -17.50
CA PRO A 61 11.72 5.09 -17.48
C PRO A 61 11.09 6.23 -16.67
N LEU A 62 11.90 6.98 -15.93
CA LEU A 62 11.39 8.13 -15.16
C LEU A 62 10.69 9.17 -16.06
N SER A 63 11.16 9.35 -17.29
CA SER A 63 10.51 10.22 -18.28
C SER A 63 9.07 9.81 -18.58
N ARG A 64 8.73 8.50 -18.50
CA ARG A 64 7.36 8.02 -18.65
C ARG A 64 6.47 8.44 -17.49
N LEU A 65 7.00 8.56 -16.27
CA LEU A 65 6.23 8.92 -15.07
C LEU A 65 5.81 10.40 -15.04
N ILE A 66 6.42 11.25 -15.88
CA ILE A 66 6.05 12.66 -16.05
C ILE A 66 4.79 12.78 -16.94
N LEU A 67 4.57 11.82 -17.83
CA LEU A 67 3.43 11.81 -18.74
C LEU A 67 2.17 11.29 -18.03
N PRO A 68 0.96 11.73 -18.41
CA PRO A 68 -0.29 11.25 -17.84
C PRO A 68 -0.43 9.71 -17.87
N ALA A 69 -1.24 9.18 -16.96
CA ALA A 69 -1.73 7.81 -17.10
C ALA A 69 -2.56 7.73 -18.38
N LEU A 70 -2.24 6.78 -19.25
CA LEU A 70 -3.11 6.45 -20.38
C LEU A 70 -4.16 5.48 -19.84
N PRO A 71 -5.44 5.58 -20.26
CA PRO A 71 -6.42 4.54 -19.96
C PRO A 71 -5.96 3.22 -20.58
N ASP A 72 -6.25 2.11 -19.90
CA ASP A 72 -6.08 0.78 -20.47
C ASP A 72 -7.21 0.57 -21.51
N ASP A 73 -6.86 0.12 -22.72
CA ASP A 73 -7.81 -0.21 -23.80
C ASP A 73 -8.63 -1.48 -23.50
#